data_AF-A0A8E2I634-F1
#
_entry.id   AF-A0A8E2I634-F1
#
_cell.length_a   1.000
_cell.length_b   1.000
_cell.length_c   1.000
_cell.angle_alpha   90.00
_cell.angle_beta   90.00
_cell.angle_gamma   90.00
#
_symmetry.space_group_name_H-M   'P 1'
#
loop_
_entity.id
_entity.type
_entity.pdbx_description
1 polymer ?
#
loop_
_entity_poly.entity_id
_entity_poly.type
_entity_poly.pdbx_seq_one_letter_code
_entity_poly.pdbx_strand_id
1 'polypeptide(L)'
;MKKRVSLFLLILVLSFVIFILNANASPGGLDKNGGHYCRTNCAKYGLKTGQYHYHNADGSITLTKPVTKPTVKPAAPAIAIYINGKKQSYDQPPVIDNGRTLVPLRGIFESLGATVQWDQRKQQVTATNSKIKILLKIGSKSPTVNGKVVPIDVPGKIINGRTLVPLRFVGEALGATVDYNATSRTIKITSKATISSDTTIDYGKLDATVINVIDGDTVKVNVRGTEETIRLLLVDTPETVHPTKPVQPFGKEASDFSKSIMPAGKAIKVELDVSERDKYGRLLAYIYVDGKMVNETLLEKGLARVAYVYAPNTRYVDEFREIQSKTQKQAIGIWSIENYVQEDGFHS
;
A
#
# COMPACT_ATOMS: atom_id res chain seq x y z
N MET A 1 42.96 -14.98 -65.77
CA MET A 1 44.10 -14.47 -66.57
C MET A 1 43.68 -13.22 -67.33
N LYS A 2 44.51 -12.17 -67.25
CA LYS A 2 44.74 -11.08 -68.24
C LYS A 2 43.51 -10.24 -68.66
N LYS A 3 43.40 -9.00 -68.17
CA LYS A 3 43.93 -7.76 -68.79
C LYS A 3 43.39 -7.53 -70.21
N ARG A 4 42.66 -6.44 -70.43
CA ARG A 4 43.18 -5.25 -71.16
C ARG A 4 42.21 -4.07 -71.13
N VAL A 5 42.83 -2.91 -70.96
CA VAL A 5 42.33 -1.54 -70.98
C VAL A 5 42.47 -0.98 -72.40
N SER A 6 41.48 -0.24 -72.90
CA SER A 6 41.58 0.99 -73.73
C SER A 6 40.15 1.38 -74.15
N LEU A 7 39.55 2.50 -73.75
CA LEU A 7 39.90 3.93 -73.88
C LEU A 7 39.44 4.52 -75.24
N PHE A 8 38.65 5.61 -75.12
CA PHE A 8 38.22 6.63 -76.11
C PHE A 8 37.09 6.27 -77.08
N LEU A 9 36.08 7.12 -77.39
CA LEU A 9 35.68 8.49 -76.98
C LEU A 9 34.29 8.78 -77.63
N LEU A 10 33.46 9.63 -76.99
CA LEU A 10 32.39 10.50 -77.57
C LEU A 10 31.13 9.80 -78.13
N ILE A 11 29.85 10.19 -77.94
CA ILE A 11 29.20 11.50 -77.83
C ILE A 11 27.91 11.39 -76.98
N LEU A 12 27.68 12.48 -76.25
CA LEU A 12 26.61 12.91 -75.37
C LEU A 12 25.24 13.10 -76.06
N VAL A 13 24.18 12.39 -75.64
CA VAL A 13 22.77 12.86 -75.71
C VAL A 13 22.00 12.27 -74.52
N LEU A 14 21.92 13.01 -73.42
CA LEU A 14 21.02 12.69 -72.30
C LEU A 14 19.81 13.62 -72.39
N SER A 15 18.68 13.08 -72.85
CA SER A 15 17.39 13.75 -72.86
C SER A 15 16.96 14.05 -71.42
N PHE A 16 17.15 15.30 -71.00
CA PHE A 16 16.75 15.81 -69.70
C PHE A 16 15.26 16.12 -69.73
N VAL A 17 14.44 15.23 -69.15
CA VAL A 17 13.04 15.54 -68.84
C VAL A 17 13.05 16.51 -67.66
N ILE A 18 12.75 17.78 -67.94
CA ILE A 18 12.61 18.84 -66.95
C ILE A 18 11.33 18.55 -66.14
N PHE A 19 11.48 17.92 -64.98
CA PHE A 19 10.48 18.06 -63.92
C PHE A 19 10.65 19.46 -63.30
N ILE A 20 9.79 20.37 -63.71
CA ILE A 20 9.51 21.62 -63.00
C ILE A 20 9.06 21.33 -61.57
N LEU A 21 9.98 21.40 -60.61
CA LEU A 21 9.61 21.58 -59.21
C LEU A 21 9.04 23.00 -59.07
N ASN A 22 7.77 23.07 -58.67
CA ASN A 22 7.13 24.31 -58.25
C ASN A 22 8.00 25.00 -57.19
N ALA A 23 8.31 26.26 -57.44
CA ALA A 23 9.16 27.09 -56.60
C ALA A 23 8.59 27.19 -55.18
N ASN A 24 9.41 26.80 -54.21
CA ASN A 24 9.24 27.14 -52.81
C ASN A 24 9.27 28.67 -52.67
N ALA A 25 8.18 29.27 -52.20
CA ALA A 25 8.23 30.64 -51.70
C ALA A 25 9.16 30.66 -50.48
N SER A 26 10.19 31.51 -50.53
CA SER A 26 11.13 31.71 -49.42
C SER A 26 10.39 32.13 -48.15
N PRO A 27 10.71 31.55 -46.97
CA PRO A 27 10.18 32.05 -45.72
C PRO A 27 10.83 33.42 -45.47
N GLY A 28 10.03 34.49 -45.54
CA GLY A 28 10.47 35.80 -45.08
C GLY A 28 11.03 35.67 -43.66
N GLY A 29 12.24 36.19 -43.44
CA GLY A 29 12.93 36.08 -42.15
C GLY A 29 12.02 36.53 -41.01
N LEU A 30 11.73 35.61 -40.11
CA LEU A 30 10.95 35.88 -38.90
C LEU A 30 11.78 36.77 -37.96
N ASP A 31 11.11 37.66 -37.23
CA ASP A 31 11.74 38.45 -36.18
C ASP A 31 11.98 37.61 -34.91
N LYS A 32 12.57 38.23 -33.88
CA LYS A 32 12.81 37.60 -32.56
C LYS A 32 11.53 37.11 -31.86
N ASN A 33 10.36 37.58 -32.26
CA ASN A 33 9.07 37.20 -31.70
C ASN A 33 8.39 36.08 -32.50
N GLY A 34 8.94 35.71 -33.67
CA GLY A 34 8.44 34.66 -34.55
C GLY A 34 7.40 35.14 -35.57
N GLY A 35 7.27 36.46 -35.80
CA GLY A 35 6.35 37.03 -36.78
C GLY A 35 7.08 37.87 -37.83
N HIS A 36 6.33 38.45 -38.78
CA HIS A 36 6.87 39.38 -39.76
C HIS A 36 5.81 40.36 -40.30
N TYR A 37 6.29 41.42 -40.97
CA TYR A 37 5.43 42.39 -41.66
C TYR A 37 5.12 41.94 -43.09
N CYS A 38 3.86 41.98 -43.49
CA CYS A 38 3.47 41.62 -44.85
C CYS A 38 3.97 42.65 -45.88
N ARG A 39 4.68 42.18 -46.93
CA ARG A 39 5.24 43.05 -47.99
C ARG A 39 4.65 42.80 -49.37
N THR A 40 4.27 41.57 -49.68
CA THR A 40 3.76 41.14 -50.99
C THR A 40 2.51 40.29 -50.82
N ASN A 41 1.58 40.36 -51.77
CA ASN A 41 0.35 39.55 -51.79
C ASN A 41 -0.55 39.69 -50.54
N CYS A 42 -0.44 40.79 -49.77
CA CYS A 42 -1.13 40.95 -48.48
C CYS A 42 -2.65 40.82 -48.58
N ALA A 43 -3.26 41.43 -49.60
CA ALA A 43 -4.70 41.36 -49.80
C ALA A 43 -5.21 39.92 -50.05
N LYS A 44 -4.40 39.06 -50.69
CA LYS A 44 -4.73 37.63 -50.90
C LYS A 44 -4.94 36.90 -49.57
N TYR A 45 -4.24 37.36 -48.54
CA TYR A 45 -4.24 36.77 -47.20
C TYR A 45 -5.06 37.60 -46.20
N GLY A 46 -5.87 38.56 -46.67
CA GLY A 46 -6.69 39.42 -45.80
C GLY A 46 -5.91 40.42 -44.96
N LEU A 47 -4.65 40.72 -45.33
CA LEU A 47 -3.77 41.66 -44.64
C LEU A 47 -3.59 42.97 -45.42
N LYS A 48 -3.32 44.06 -44.70
CA LYS A 48 -2.83 45.31 -45.25
C LYS A 48 -1.31 45.22 -45.50
N THR A 49 -0.82 45.92 -46.51
CA THR A 49 0.63 46.09 -46.73
C THR A 49 1.25 46.74 -45.49
N GLY A 50 2.32 46.15 -44.97
CA GLY A 50 2.96 46.56 -43.72
C GLY A 50 2.28 46.05 -42.45
N GLN A 51 1.28 45.16 -42.54
CA GLN A 51 0.64 44.60 -41.36
C GLN A 51 1.48 43.45 -40.77
N TYR A 52 1.75 43.54 -39.47
CA TYR A 52 2.48 42.53 -38.71
C TYR A 52 1.60 41.31 -38.41
N HIS A 53 2.11 40.10 -38.64
CA HIS A 53 1.35 38.87 -38.46
C HIS A 53 2.26 37.66 -38.18
N TYR A 54 1.62 36.55 -37.82
CA TYR A 54 2.22 35.25 -37.54
C TYR A 54 1.57 34.18 -38.41
N HIS A 55 2.33 33.14 -38.76
CA HIS A 55 1.84 31.95 -39.45
C HIS A 55 1.66 30.81 -38.45
N ASN A 56 0.48 30.19 -38.46
CA ASN A 56 0.22 28.98 -37.69
C ASN A 56 0.65 27.74 -38.48
N ALA A 57 0.80 26.61 -37.78
CA ALA A 57 1.21 25.34 -38.38
C ALA A 57 0.21 24.82 -39.45
N ASP A 58 -1.04 25.27 -39.41
CA ASP A 58 -2.10 24.95 -40.38
C ASP A 58 -2.14 25.91 -41.58
N GLY A 59 -1.20 26.86 -41.67
CA GLY A 59 -1.13 27.87 -42.72
C GLY A 59 -2.07 29.06 -42.53
N SER A 60 -2.82 29.13 -41.42
CA SER A 60 -3.63 30.29 -41.07
C SER A 60 -2.77 31.44 -40.53
N ILE A 61 -3.28 32.66 -40.63
CA ILE A 61 -2.59 33.87 -40.20
C ILE A 61 -3.27 34.49 -38.98
N THR A 62 -2.48 34.89 -37.98
CA THR A 62 -2.97 35.63 -36.80
C THR A 62 -2.24 36.96 -36.63
N LEU A 63 -2.95 37.96 -36.11
CA LEU A 63 -2.39 39.28 -35.80
C LEU A 63 -1.71 39.33 -34.44
N THR A 64 -2.00 38.35 -33.58
CA THR A 64 -1.36 38.15 -32.29
C THR A 64 -0.47 36.91 -32.34
N LYS A 65 0.58 36.88 -31.51
CA LYS A 65 1.47 35.72 -31.41
C LYS A 65 0.60 34.50 -31.12
N PRO A 66 0.75 33.40 -31.87
CA PRO A 66 0.07 32.17 -31.55
C PRO A 66 0.48 31.82 -30.13
N VAL A 67 -0.47 31.97 -29.20
CA VAL A 67 -0.34 31.31 -27.91
C VAL A 67 -0.47 29.86 -28.31
N THR A 68 0.65 29.17 -28.44
CA THR A 68 0.65 27.71 -28.41
C THR A 68 -0.01 27.38 -27.09
N LYS A 69 -1.34 27.23 -27.09
CA LYS A 69 -2.08 26.56 -26.03
C LYS A 69 -1.24 25.33 -25.79
N PRO A 70 -0.61 25.16 -24.60
CA PRO A 70 0.34 24.09 -24.40
C PRO A 70 -0.34 22.87 -24.96
N THR A 71 0.20 22.32 -26.06
CA THR A 71 -0.23 21.01 -26.51
C THR A 71 0.20 20.16 -25.34
N VAL A 72 -0.74 19.94 -24.41
CA VAL A 72 -0.60 19.00 -23.33
C VAL A 72 -0.41 17.72 -24.10
N LYS A 73 0.86 17.37 -24.34
CA LYS A 73 1.26 16.03 -24.72
C LYS A 73 0.39 15.15 -23.84
N PRO A 74 -0.52 14.33 -24.40
CA PRO A 74 -1.48 13.59 -23.61
C PRO A 74 -0.73 13.02 -22.43
N ALA A 75 -1.10 13.45 -21.23
CA ALA A 75 -0.36 13.11 -20.03
C ALA A 75 -0.20 11.60 -20.09
N ALA A 76 1.04 11.12 -20.13
CA ALA A 76 1.29 9.69 -20.23
C ALA A 76 0.43 9.03 -19.15
N PRO A 77 -0.34 7.98 -19.47
CA PRO A 77 -1.38 7.48 -18.58
C PRO A 77 -0.82 7.35 -17.17
N ALA A 78 -1.54 7.92 -16.20
CA ALA A 78 -1.06 7.97 -14.82
C ALA A 78 -0.76 6.54 -14.34
N ILE A 79 0.38 6.36 -13.65
CA ILE A 79 0.76 5.05 -13.13
C ILE A 79 -0.27 4.66 -12.06
N ALA A 80 -0.98 3.56 -12.26
CA ALA A 80 -1.97 3.08 -11.30
C ALA A 80 -1.26 2.35 -10.15
N ILE A 81 -1.65 2.63 -8.91
CA ILE A 81 -1.15 1.93 -7.72
C ILE A 81 -2.25 1.05 -7.15
N TYR A 82 -1.91 -0.20 -6.86
CA TYR A 82 -2.73 -1.14 -6.09
C TYR A 82 -1.96 -1.53 -4.83
N ILE A 83 -2.62 -1.47 -3.68
CA ILE A 83 -2.09 -1.98 -2.41
C ILE A 83 -3.03 -3.09 -1.94
N ASN A 84 -2.50 -4.30 -1.78
CA ASN A 84 -3.26 -5.50 -1.39
C ASN A 84 -4.54 -5.68 -2.24
N GLY A 85 -4.41 -5.51 -3.56
CA GLY A 85 -5.53 -5.61 -4.51
C GLY A 85 -6.44 -4.39 -4.60
N LYS A 86 -6.39 -3.45 -3.65
CA LYS A 86 -7.20 -2.22 -3.68
C LYS A 86 -6.51 -1.10 -4.45
N LYS A 87 -7.18 -0.56 -5.46
CA LYS A 87 -6.71 0.60 -6.23
C LYS A 87 -6.62 1.83 -5.33
N GLN A 88 -5.49 2.52 -5.39
CA GLN A 88 -5.22 3.73 -4.64
C GLN A 88 -5.38 4.97 -5.52
N SER A 89 -5.77 6.08 -4.89
CA SER A 89 -5.88 7.38 -5.54
C SER A 89 -5.10 8.40 -4.73
N TYR A 90 -4.26 9.17 -5.40
CA TYR A 90 -3.41 10.19 -4.80
C TYR A 90 -3.52 11.47 -5.61
N ASP A 91 -3.52 12.61 -4.92
CA ASP A 91 -3.52 13.93 -5.54
C ASP A 91 -2.21 14.22 -6.30
N GLN A 92 -1.09 13.69 -5.81
CA GLN A 92 0.17 13.62 -6.54
C GLN A 92 0.39 12.20 -7.06
N PRO A 93 0.32 11.97 -8.38
CA PRO A 93 0.60 10.65 -8.96
C PRO A 93 2.10 10.31 -8.90
N PRO A 94 2.46 9.02 -9.07
CA PRO A 94 3.85 8.61 -9.22
C PRO A 94 4.56 9.29 -10.38
N VAL A 95 5.85 9.55 -10.22
CA VAL A 95 6.71 10.21 -11.20
C VAL A 95 7.88 9.32 -11.55
N ILE A 96 8.29 9.28 -12.81
CA ILE A 96 9.54 8.62 -13.21
C ILE A 96 10.63 9.68 -13.26
N ASP A 97 11.70 9.47 -12.49
CA ASP A 97 12.87 10.34 -12.41
C ASP A 97 14.13 9.48 -12.56
N ASN A 98 14.97 9.78 -13.55
CA ASN A 98 16.21 9.02 -13.83
C ASN A 98 15.99 7.49 -13.94
N GLY A 99 14.88 7.07 -14.56
CA GLY A 99 14.54 5.66 -14.71
C GLY A 99 14.07 4.97 -13.42
N ARG A 100 13.83 5.72 -12.34
CA ARG A 100 13.23 5.23 -11.09
C ARG A 100 11.84 5.79 -10.91
N THR A 101 10.91 4.92 -10.52
CA THR A 101 9.56 5.35 -10.14
C THR A 101 9.55 5.84 -8.71
N LEU A 102 9.20 7.11 -8.53
CA LEU A 102 8.98 7.77 -7.26
C LEU A 102 7.48 7.76 -6.94
N VAL A 103 7.13 7.35 -5.73
CA VAL A 103 5.73 7.20 -5.29
C VAL A 103 5.44 8.03 -4.03
N PRO A 104 4.19 8.46 -3.81
CA PRO A 104 3.81 9.20 -2.61
C PRO A 104 4.05 8.35 -1.35
N LEU A 105 4.92 8.83 -0.45
CA LEU A 105 5.27 8.07 0.75
C LEU A 105 4.05 7.92 1.66
N ARG A 106 3.45 9.05 2.07
CA ARG A 106 2.43 9.05 3.12
C ARG A 106 1.28 8.09 2.83
N GLY A 107 0.68 8.21 1.66
CA GLY A 107 -0.49 7.40 1.29
C GLY A 107 -0.21 5.90 1.23
N ILE A 108 1.01 5.49 0.85
CA ILE A 108 1.36 4.06 0.83
C ILE A 108 1.60 3.54 2.24
N PHE A 109 2.34 4.29 3.06
CA PHE A 109 2.67 3.87 4.42
C PHE A 109 1.45 3.88 5.35
N GLU A 110 0.55 4.86 5.23
CA GLU A 110 -0.70 4.91 5.98
C GLU A 110 -1.67 3.79 5.57
N SER A 111 -1.80 3.49 4.27
CA SER A 111 -2.59 2.34 3.80
C SER A 111 -2.07 0.99 4.30
N LEU A 112 -0.83 0.96 4.81
CA LEU A 112 -0.18 -0.21 5.38
C LEU A 112 -0.04 -0.13 6.91
N GLY A 113 -0.80 0.78 7.54
CA GLY A 113 -0.91 0.87 9.00
C GLY A 113 0.24 1.61 9.69
N ALA A 114 1.04 2.40 8.97
CA ALA A 114 2.07 3.25 9.55
C ALA A 114 1.62 4.71 9.69
N THR A 115 1.92 5.30 10.84
CA THR A 115 1.78 6.74 11.07
C THR A 115 2.96 7.47 10.45
N VAL A 116 2.71 8.58 9.75
CA VAL A 116 3.75 9.35 9.07
C VAL A 116 3.81 10.77 9.63
N GLN A 117 4.97 11.12 10.19
CA GLN A 117 5.28 12.43 10.73
C GLN A 117 6.31 13.16 9.86
N TRP A 118 6.16 14.48 9.77
CA TRP A 118 7.05 15.35 9.01
C TRP A 118 7.70 16.37 9.94
N ASP A 119 9.03 16.41 9.95
CA ASP A 119 9.83 17.44 10.61
C ASP A 119 10.30 18.45 9.57
N GLN A 120 9.66 19.63 9.57
CA GLN A 120 9.96 20.72 8.64
C GLN A 120 11.38 21.26 8.82
N ARG A 121 11.91 21.32 10.05
CA ARG A 121 13.25 21.89 10.30
C ARG A 121 14.34 20.97 9.80
N LYS A 122 14.17 19.66 9.99
CA LYS A 122 15.13 18.65 9.55
C LYS A 122 14.91 18.19 8.11
N GLN A 123 13.79 18.59 7.49
CA GLN A 123 13.32 18.08 6.20
C GLN A 123 13.29 16.55 6.21
N GLN A 124 12.67 15.98 7.25
CA GLN A 124 12.73 14.56 7.55
C GLN A 124 11.34 13.96 7.74
N VAL A 125 11.10 12.83 7.08
CA VAL A 125 9.97 11.95 7.32
C VAL A 125 10.32 10.94 8.39
N THR A 126 9.41 10.74 9.34
CA THR A 126 9.43 9.61 10.26
C THR A 126 8.16 8.79 10.06
N ALA A 127 8.28 7.55 9.61
CA ALA A 127 7.15 6.64 9.47
C ALA A 127 7.29 5.50 10.49
N THR A 128 6.23 5.22 11.24
CA THR A 128 6.27 4.25 12.34
C THR A 128 5.01 3.40 12.40
N ASN A 129 5.17 2.09 12.60
CA ASN A 129 4.13 1.18 13.08
C ASN A 129 4.72 0.23 14.14
N SER A 130 3.99 -0.83 14.52
CA SER A 130 4.44 -1.81 15.53
C SER A 130 5.75 -2.54 15.18
N LYS A 131 6.13 -2.63 13.89
CA LYS A 131 7.27 -3.42 13.41
C LYS A 131 8.37 -2.60 12.73
N ILE A 132 8.03 -1.41 12.22
CA ILE A 132 8.94 -0.59 11.42
C ILE A 132 9.03 0.84 11.96
N LYS A 133 10.25 1.35 12.04
CA LYS A 133 10.58 2.75 12.26
C LYS A 133 11.51 3.22 11.17
N ILE A 134 11.03 4.16 10.36
CA ILE A 134 11.74 4.71 9.22
C ILE A 134 12.11 6.15 9.51
N LEU A 135 13.36 6.51 9.23
CA LEU A 135 13.80 7.90 9.18
C LEU A 135 14.36 8.17 7.79
N LEU A 136 13.77 9.13 7.10
CA LEU A 136 14.17 9.53 5.76
C LEU A 136 14.31 11.04 5.68
N LYS A 137 15.52 11.51 5.42
CA LYS A 137 15.79 12.93 5.16
C LYS A 137 15.73 13.20 3.66
N ILE A 138 15.01 14.24 3.24
CA ILE A 138 14.91 14.65 1.83
C ILE A 138 16.31 14.95 1.29
N GLY A 139 16.59 14.48 0.07
CA GLY A 139 17.90 14.61 -0.57
C GLY A 139 18.96 13.60 -0.09
N SER A 140 18.73 12.86 1.01
CA SER A 140 19.66 11.82 1.47
C SER A 140 19.48 10.51 0.70
N LYS A 141 20.60 9.83 0.44
CA LYS A 141 20.67 8.48 -0.14
C LYS A 141 20.76 7.37 0.91
N SER A 142 20.69 7.71 2.19
CA SER A 142 20.93 6.78 3.30
C SER A 142 19.82 6.86 4.36
N PRO A 143 18.54 6.57 4.00
CA PRO A 143 17.49 6.43 5.00
C PRO A 143 17.75 5.23 5.91
N THR A 144 17.11 5.21 7.08
CA THR A 144 17.20 4.08 8.02
C THR A 144 15.85 3.40 8.19
N VAL A 145 15.87 2.07 8.28
CA VAL A 145 14.73 1.22 8.66
C VAL A 145 15.13 0.44 9.91
N ASN A 146 14.41 0.61 11.01
CA ASN A 146 14.73 0.02 12.32
C ASN A 146 16.17 0.29 12.77
N GLY A 147 16.68 1.50 12.49
CA GLY A 147 18.05 1.91 12.80
C GLY A 147 19.12 1.41 11.84
N LYS A 148 18.82 0.49 10.92
CA LYS A 148 19.74 0.02 9.88
C LYS A 148 19.65 0.90 8.64
N VAL A 149 20.79 1.31 8.08
CA VAL A 149 20.83 2.09 6.83
C VAL A 149 20.41 1.21 5.65
N VAL A 150 19.47 1.71 4.85
CA VAL A 150 19.00 1.09 3.60
C VAL A 150 19.34 2.06 2.45
N PRO A 151 20.44 1.86 1.73
CA PRO A 151 20.89 2.81 0.72
C PRO A 151 19.93 2.88 -0.47
N ILE A 152 19.65 4.09 -0.95
CA ILE A 152 18.83 4.35 -2.14
C ILE A 152 19.65 5.09 -3.19
N ASP A 153 19.48 4.71 -4.46
CA ASP A 153 20.22 5.29 -5.59
C ASP A 153 19.69 6.68 -5.98
N VAL A 154 18.38 6.88 -5.85
CA VAL A 154 17.67 8.15 -6.03
C VAL A 154 17.11 8.62 -4.68
N PRO A 155 17.46 9.83 -4.21
CA PRO A 155 16.95 10.34 -2.93
C PRO A 155 15.46 10.70 -3.00
N GLY A 156 14.80 10.73 -1.84
CA GLY A 156 13.44 11.25 -1.73
C GLY A 156 13.37 12.73 -2.10
N LYS A 157 12.25 13.15 -2.73
CA LYS A 157 12.02 14.50 -3.24
C LYS A 157 10.67 15.03 -2.78
N ILE A 158 10.53 16.36 -2.74
CA ILE A 158 9.24 17.01 -2.58
C ILE A 158 8.80 17.53 -3.94
N ILE A 159 7.61 17.15 -4.38
CA ILE A 159 6.97 17.63 -5.62
C ILE A 159 5.56 18.06 -5.24
N ASN A 160 5.19 19.31 -5.56
CA ASN A 160 3.87 19.88 -5.24
C ASN A 160 3.47 19.71 -3.76
N GLY A 161 4.43 19.87 -2.84
CA GLY A 161 4.20 19.71 -1.40
C GLY A 161 4.04 18.26 -0.91
N ARG A 162 4.17 17.25 -1.79
CA ARG A 162 4.12 15.83 -1.43
C ARG A 162 5.52 15.25 -1.42
N THR A 163 5.83 14.41 -0.43
CA THR A 163 7.09 13.65 -0.38
C THR A 163 6.96 12.39 -1.23
N LEU A 164 7.84 12.25 -2.22
CA LEU A 164 7.96 11.06 -3.05
C LEU A 164 9.27 10.33 -2.76
N VAL A 165 9.21 9.00 -2.78
CA VAL A 165 10.36 8.12 -2.52
C VAL A 165 10.43 6.99 -3.54
N PRO A 166 11.63 6.41 -3.78
CA PRO A 166 11.76 5.29 -4.71
C PRO A 166 10.86 4.12 -4.33
N LEU A 167 10.15 3.58 -5.32
CA LEU A 167 9.26 2.44 -5.14
C LEU A 167 9.97 1.21 -4.53
N ARG A 168 11.26 0.99 -4.88
CA ARG A 168 12.08 -0.08 -4.28
C ARG A 168 12.21 0.07 -2.77
N PHE A 169 12.50 1.29 -2.30
CA PHE A 169 12.64 1.58 -0.88
C PHE A 169 11.35 1.29 -0.11
N VAL A 170 10.20 1.60 -0.71
CA VAL A 170 8.89 1.26 -0.14
C VAL A 170 8.76 -0.25 0.06
N GLY A 171 9.08 -1.06 -0.94
CA GLY A 171 9.05 -2.53 -0.83
C GLY A 171 9.98 -3.06 0.26
N GLU A 172 11.22 -2.60 0.30
CA GLU A 172 12.22 -3.02 1.28
C GLU A 172 11.88 -2.59 2.71
N ALA A 173 11.47 -1.33 2.90
CA ALA A 173 11.19 -0.78 4.22
C ALA A 173 9.93 -1.36 4.85
N LEU A 174 8.99 -1.86 4.03
CA LEU A 174 7.73 -2.46 4.47
C LEU A 174 7.75 -4.00 4.41
N GLY A 175 8.82 -4.61 3.90
CA GLY A 175 8.86 -6.04 3.61
C GLY A 175 7.78 -6.48 2.61
N ALA A 176 7.32 -5.58 1.75
CA ALA A 176 6.28 -5.82 0.76
C ALA A 176 6.88 -6.25 -0.58
N THR A 177 6.18 -7.13 -1.29
CA THR A 177 6.48 -7.43 -2.69
C THR A 177 5.97 -6.29 -3.56
N VAL A 178 6.80 -5.86 -4.51
CA VAL A 178 6.43 -4.82 -5.46
C VAL A 178 6.57 -5.34 -6.88
N ASP A 179 5.46 -5.40 -7.59
CA ASP A 179 5.40 -5.71 -9.01
C ASP A 179 5.13 -4.43 -9.80
N TYR A 180 5.97 -4.14 -10.80
CA TYR A 180 5.76 -3.05 -11.73
C TYR A 180 5.61 -3.58 -13.15
N ASN A 181 4.44 -3.39 -13.72
CA ASN A 181 4.18 -3.70 -15.12
C ASN A 181 4.32 -2.44 -15.98
N ALA A 182 5.36 -2.41 -16.82
CA ALA A 182 5.66 -1.27 -17.68
C ALA A 182 4.60 -1.08 -18.79
N THR A 183 4.04 -2.18 -19.33
CA THR A 183 3.06 -2.16 -20.42
C THR A 183 1.71 -1.60 -19.96
N SER A 184 1.20 -2.07 -18.82
CA SER A 184 -0.05 -1.60 -18.22
C SER A 184 0.14 -0.42 -17.26
N ARG A 185 1.37 0.07 -17.11
CA ARG A 185 1.76 1.18 -16.20
C ARG A 185 1.16 1.02 -14.81
N THR A 186 1.25 -0.19 -14.26
CA THR A 186 0.62 -0.55 -13.00
C THR A 186 1.67 -0.97 -11.99
N ILE A 187 1.57 -0.43 -10.77
CA ILE A 187 2.32 -0.85 -9.60
C ILE A 187 1.38 -1.65 -8.70
N LYS A 188 1.76 -2.87 -8.35
CA LYS A 188 1.09 -3.67 -7.30
C LYS A 188 2.04 -3.81 -6.13
N ILE A 189 1.64 -3.26 -5.00
CA ILE A 189 2.31 -3.43 -3.72
C ILE A 189 1.49 -4.45 -2.94
N THR A 190 2.12 -5.56 -2.62
CA THR A 190 1.50 -6.61 -1.83
C THR A 190 2.30 -6.71 -0.56
N SER A 191 1.69 -6.35 0.57
CA SER A 191 2.35 -6.57 1.85
C SER A 191 2.63 -8.07 1.99
N LYS A 192 3.74 -8.44 2.65
CA LYS A 192 3.97 -9.85 3.03
C LYS A 192 2.89 -10.41 3.97
N ALA A 193 1.91 -9.60 4.38
CA ALA A 193 0.72 -10.03 5.09
C ALA A 193 -0.42 -10.52 4.17
N THR A 194 -0.24 -10.57 2.85
CA THR A 194 -1.29 -11.12 1.95
C THR A 194 -0.73 -11.67 0.62
N ILE A 195 0.00 -12.79 0.66
CA ILE A 195 -0.05 -13.85 -0.39
C ILE A 195 0.12 -15.18 0.32
N SER A 196 -0.91 -16.02 0.33
CA SER A 196 -0.79 -17.40 -0.15
C SER A 196 -2.18 -17.99 -0.37
N SER A 197 -2.65 -17.97 -1.62
CA SER A 197 -3.37 -19.13 -2.12
C SER A 197 -2.29 -20.09 -2.59
N ASP A 198 -2.17 -21.19 -1.84
CA ASP A 198 -1.35 -22.36 -2.13
C ASP A 198 0.16 -22.26 -1.77
N THR A 199 0.57 -23.11 -0.84
CA THR A 199 1.87 -23.21 -0.13
C THR A 199 1.99 -22.41 1.18
N THR A 200 1.88 -23.15 2.28
CA THR A 200 1.87 -22.73 3.69
C THR A 200 3.27 -22.41 4.23
N ILE A 201 3.58 -21.12 4.36
CA ILE A 201 4.43 -20.64 5.47
C ILE A 201 3.66 -19.53 6.18
N ASP A 202 3.17 -19.88 7.36
CA ASP A 202 2.26 -19.15 8.24
C ASP A 202 3.01 -18.03 8.99
N TYR A 203 3.01 -16.83 8.43
CA TYR A 203 3.54 -15.62 9.09
C TYR A 203 2.47 -14.84 9.87
N GLY A 204 1.24 -15.34 9.96
CA GLY A 204 0.15 -14.76 10.74
C GLY A 204 -0.02 -15.42 12.10
N LYS A 205 0.28 -16.72 12.20
CA LYS A 205 0.11 -17.51 13.41
C LYS A 205 1.42 -18.21 13.77
N LEU A 206 1.87 -17.97 14.98
CA LEU A 206 3.09 -18.52 15.52
C LEU A 206 2.83 -19.95 15.98
N ASP A 207 3.73 -20.87 15.64
CA ASP A 207 3.75 -22.19 16.26
C ASP A 207 4.02 -22.06 17.75
N ALA A 208 3.18 -22.73 18.54
CA ALA A 208 3.32 -22.81 19.97
C ALA A 208 2.88 -24.16 20.51
N THR A 209 3.32 -24.46 21.72
CA THR A 209 2.89 -25.67 22.45
C THR A 209 2.27 -25.25 23.76
N VAL A 210 1.13 -25.84 24.10
CA VAL A 210 0.45 -25.54 25.37
C VAL A 210 1.27 -26.07 26.54
N ILE A 211 1.52 -25.23 27.54
CA ILE A 211 2.12 -25.63 28.82
C ILE A 211 0.99 -26.01 29.78
N ASN A 212 0.08 -25.07 30.06
CA ASN A 212 -1.12 -25.31 30.85
C ASN A 212 -2.19 -24.24 30.60
N VAL A 213 -3.46 -24.61 30.71
CA VAL A 213 -4.60 -23.66 30.72
C VAL A 213 -4.80 -23.18 32.15
N ILE A 214 -4.84 -21.86 32.34
CA ILE A 214 -5.00 -21.21 33.64
C ILE A 214 -6.49 -21.04 33.93
N ASP A 215 -7.22 -20.43 32.99
CA ASP A 215 -8.68 -20.28 33.02
C ASP A 215 -9.25 -20.33 31.57
N GLY A 216 -10.56 -20.19 31.42
CA GLY A 216 -11.27 -20.28 30.14
C GLY A 216 -10.68 -19.41 29.02
N ASP A 217 -10.18 -18.21 29.35
CA ASP A 217 -9.62 -17.25 28.40
C ASP A 217 -8.10 -16.98 28.54
N THR A 218 -7.43 -17.70 29.43
CA THR A 218 -6.02 -17.47 29.76
C THR A 218 -5.23 -18.77 29.75
N VAL A 219 -4.17 -18.83 28.94
CA VAL A 219 -3.36 -20.04 28.73
C VAL A 219 -1.87 -19.71 28.71
N LYS A 220 -1.06 -20.58 29.30
CA LYS A 220 0.40 -20.49 29.24
C LYS A 220 0.92 -21.43 28.16
N VAL A 221 1.84 -20.92 27.34
CA VAL A 221 2.34 -21.59 26.14
C VAL A 221 3.84 -21.41 26.01
N ASN A 222 4.49 -22.33 25.30
CA ASN A 222 5.83 -22.12 24.78
C ASN A 222 5.71 -21.63 23.34
N VAL A 223 6.12 -20.38 23.08
CA VAL A 223 6.18 -19.79 21.74
C VAL A 223 7.63 -19.52 21.41
N ARG A 224 8.17 -20.16 20.36
CA ARG A 224 9.56 -19.99 19.92
C ARG A 224 10.60 -20.20 21.03
N GLY A 225 10.38 -21.15 21.93
CA GLY A 225 11.29 -21.45 23.03
C GLY A 225 11.14 -20.53 24.25
N THR A 226 10.21 -19.57 24.24
CA THR A 226 9.92 -18.69 25.37
C THR A 226 8.57 -19.04 25.98
N GLU A 227 8.51 -19.11 27.31
CA GLU A 227 7.27 -19.27 28.05
C GLU A 227 6.50 -17.95 28.08
N GLU A 228 5.26 -17.97 27.61
CA GLU A 228 4.39 -16.80 27.50
C GLU A 228 3.02 -17.11 28.10
N THR A 229 2.41 -16.13 28.75
CA THR A 229 1.00 -16.21 29.15
C THR A 229 0.17 -15.42 28.17
N ILE A 230 -0.79 -16.07 27.53
CA ILE A 230 -1.72 -15.49 26.58
C ILE A 230 -3.04 -15.19 27.28
N ARG A 231 -3.53 -13.96 27.10
CA ARG A 231 -4.94 -13.60 27.32
C ARG A 231 -5.63 -13.55 25.97
N LEU A 232 -6.68 -14.35 25.80
CA LEU A 232 -7.41 -14.42 24.54
C LEU A 232 -8.02 -13.06 24.20
N LEU A 233 -7.84 -12.60 22.97
CA LEU A 233 -8.41 -11.34 22.52
C LEU A 233 -9.93 -11.42 22.35
N LEU A 234 -10.59 -10.30 22.65
CA LEU A 234 -12.00 -10.05 22.38
C LEU A 234 -13.01 -10.97 23.07
N VAL A 235 -12.57 -11.86 23.96
CA VAL A 235 -13.44 -12.79 24.70
C VAL A 235 -13.22 -12.67 26.20
N ASP A 236 -14.25 -12.89 26.99
CA ASP A 236 -14.25 -12.87 28.46
C ASP A 236 -15.09 -14.04 28.95
N THR A 237 -14.45 -14.97 29.67
CA THR A 237 -15.12 -16.13 30.26
C THR A 237 -15.52 -15.84 31.71
N PRO A 238 -16.61 -16.42 32.24
CA PRO A 238 -16.91 -16.29 33.65
C PRO A 238 -15.74 -16.80 34.51
N GLU A 239 -15.40 -16.05 35.54
CA GLU A 239 -14.22 -16.27 36.35
C GLU A 239 -14.36 -17.51 37.25
N THR A 240 -13.30 -18.32 37.31
CA THR A 240 -13.25 -19.51 38.18
C THR A 240 -12.30 -19.41 39.35
N VAL A 241 -11.32 -18.51 39.30
CA VAL A 241 -10.21 -18.42 40.25
C VAL A 241 -9.99 -16.98 40.70
N HIS A 242 -11.01 -16.36 41.30
CA HIS A 242 -10.83 -15.09 42.02
C HIS A 242 -10.67 -15.35 43.52
N PRO A 243 -9.67 -14.77 44.21
CA PRO A 243 -9.45 -14.98 45.65
C PRO A 243 -10.64 -14.61 46.55
N THR A 244 -11.54 -13.76 46.06
CA THR A 244 -12.62 -13.15 46.84
C THR A 244 -14.02 -13.22 46.20
N LYS A 245 -14.17 -13.78 45.00
CA LYS A 245 -15.48 -13.88 44.32
C LYS A 245 -15.96 -15.33 44.30
N PRO A 246 -17.27 -15.59 44.42
CA PRO A 246 -17.82 -16.92 44.18
C PRO A 246 -17.56 -17.35 42.72
N VAL A 247 -17.44 -18.65 42.51
CA VAL A 247 -17.33 -19.23 41.16
C VAL A 247 -18.56 -18.81 40.35
N GLN A 248 -18.32 -18.17 39.22
CA GLN A 248 -19.39 -17.66 38.38
C GLN A 248 -20.01 -18.81 37.56
N PRO A 249 -21.34 -18.86 37.37
CA PRO A 249 -22.00 -19.81 36.48
C PRO A 249 -21.30 -19.95 35.11
N PHE A 250 -21.13 -21.18 34.62
CA PHE A 250 -20.39 -21.51 33.39
C PHE A 250 -18.88 -21.25 33.41
N GLY A 251 -18.31 -20.74 34.50
CA GLY A 251 -16.87 -20.54 34.59
C GLY A 251 -16.13 -21.87 34.51
N LYS A 252 -16.55 -22.86 35.31
CA LYS A 252 -15.90 -24.18 35.34
C LYS A 252 -15.99 -24.87 33.98
N GLU A 253 -17.14 -24.76 33.33
CA GLU A 253 -17.43 -25.27 32.00
C GLU A 253 -16.54 -24.62 30.94
N ALA A 254 -16.32 -23.29 31.02
CA ALA A 254 -15.40 -22.58 30.13
C ALA A 254 -13.94 -23.04 30.33
N SER A 255 -13.49 -23.13 31.59
CA SER A 255 -12.15 -23.63 31.93
C SER A 255 -11.95 -25.08 31.47
N ASP A 256 -12.91 -25.97 31.74
CA ASP A 256 -12.83 -27.39 31.39
C ASP A 256 -12.86 -27.57 29.87
N PHE A 257 -13.67 -26.78 29.17
CA PHE A 257 -13.68 -26.76 27.71
C PHE A 257 -12.31 -26.36 27.16
N SER A 258 -11.74 -25.23 27.59
CA SER A 258 -10.41 -24.80 27.17
C SER A 258 -9.33 -25.84 27.48
N LYS A 259 -9.36 -26.47 28.67
CA LYS A 259 -8.46 -27.57 29.03
C LYS A 259 -8.62 -28.79 28.12
N SER A 260 -9.85 -29.12 27.70
CA SER A 260 -10.11 -30.28 26.85
C SER A 260 -9.57 -30.11 25.42
N ILE A 261 -9.65 -28.90 24.86
CA ILE A 261 -9.17 -28.63 23.50
C ILE A 261 -7.70 -28.21 23.46
N MET A 262 -7.16 -27.70 24.57
CA MET A 262 -5.76 -27.30 24.74
C MET A 262 -5.10 -28.05 25.91
N PRO A 263 -4.99 -29.39 25.86
CA PRO A 263 -4.24 -30.12 26.89
C PRO A 263 -2.74 -29.78 26.82
N ALA A 264 -2.02 -29.99 27.92
CA ALA A 264 -0.57 -29.79 27.96
C ALA A 264 0.13 -30.60 26.85
N GLY A 265 1.09 -29.97 26.17
CA GLY A 265 1.79 -30.55 25.02
C GLY A 265 1.05 -30.43 23.68
N LYS A 266 -0.20 -29.93 23.64
CA LYS A 266 -0.94 -29.73 22.39
C LYS A 266 -0.25 -28.67 21.53
N ALA A 267 -0.01 -29.00 20.27
CA ALA A 267 0.46 -28.06 19.26
C ALA A 267 -0.68 -27.13 18.85
N ILE A 268 -0.40 -25.83 18.83
CA ILE A 268 -1.37 -24.78 18.53
C ILE A 268 -0.74 -23.70 17.65
N LYS A 269 -1.58 -22.83 17.13
CA LYS A 269 -1.18 -21.63 16.40
C LYS A 269 -1.65 -20.39 17.14
N VAL A 270 -0.78 -19.40 17.29
CA VAL A 270 -1.03 -18.15 18.03
C VAL A 270 -0.98 -16.96 17.09
N GLU A 271 -2.10 -16.28 16.88
CA GLU A 271 -2.20 -15.11 16.02
C GLU A 271 -2.22 -13.82 16.84
N LEU A 272 -1.26 -12.94 16.61
CA LEU A 272 -1.18 -11.63 17.27
C LEU A 272 -1.99 -10.57 16.52
N ASP A 273 -2.45 -9.56 17.26
CA ASP A 273 -3.06 -8.36 16.71
C ASP A 273 -2.11 -7.15 16.79
N VAL A 274 -2.61 -5.94 16.50
CA VAL A 274 -1.79 -4.71 16.38
C VAL A 274 -1.01 -4.40 17.67
N SER A 275 -1.63 -4.59 18.84
CA SER A 275 -0.98 -4.50 20.16
C SER A 275 -0.76 -5.89 20.73
N GLU A 276 0.49 -6.18 21.07
CA GLU A 276 0.93 -7.53 21.42
C GLU A 276 0.73 -7.88 22.90
N ARG A 277 0.66 -6.90 23.80
CA ARG A 277 0.60 -7.16 25.25
C ARG A 277 -0.35 -6.24 26.00
N ASP A 278 -0.89 -6.74 27.11
CA ASP A 278 -1.62 -5.93 28.08
C ASP A 278 -0.70 -5.30 29.14
N LYS A 279 -1.29 -4.50 30.03
CA LYS A 279 -0.59 -3.83 31.13
C LYS A 279 0.03 -4.78 32.17
N TYR A 280 -0.36 -6.05 32.16
CA TYR A 280 0.17 -7.09 33.05
C TYR A 280 1.27 -7.92 32.36
N GLY A 281 1.63 -7.58 31.12
CA GLY A 281 2.66 -8.26 30.33
C GLY A 281 2.17 -9.52 29.62
N ARG A 282 0.87 -9.86 29.70
CA ARG A 282 0.31 -11.02 29.00
C ARG A 282 0.23 -10.74 27.51
N LEU A 283 0.55 -11.75 26.71
CA LEU A 283 0.43 -11.69 25.26
C LEU A 283 -1.05 -11.68 24.86
N LEU A 284 -1.43 -10.78 23.96
CA LEU A 284 -2.79 -10.65 23.45
C LEU A 284 -2.89 -11.36 22.10
N ALA A 285 -3.68 -12.43 22.03
CA ALA A 285 -3.72 -13.26 20.83
C ALA A 285 -5.06 -13.98 20.60
N TYR A 286 -5.24 -14.44 19.38
CA TYR A 286 -6.21 -15.47 19.01
C TYR A 286 -5.49 -16.82 18.93
N ILE A 287 -6.10 -17.88 19.44
CA ILE A 287 -5.50 -19.22 19.41
C ILE A 287 -6.28 -20.11 18.47
N TYR A 288 -5.55 -20.95 17.73
CA TYR A 288 -6.13 -21.97 16.89
C TYR A 288 -5.63 -23.36 17.29
N VAL A 289 -6.57 -24.29 17.40
CA VAL A 289 -6.33 -25.71 17.63
C VAL A 289 -6.91 -26.47 16.45
N ASP A 290 -6.09 -27.29 15.78
CA ASP A 290 -6.51 -28.09 14.62
C ASP A 290 -7.24 -27.26 13.54
N GLY A 291 -6.80 -26.01 13.36
CA GLY A 291 -7.36 -25.05 12.39
C GLY A 291 -8.58 -24.25 12.88
N LYS A 292 -9.17 -24.58 14.03
CA LYS A 292 -10.34 -23.87 14.61
C LYS A 292 -9.92 -22.82 15.63
N MET A 293 -10.52 -21.62 15.55
CA MET A 293 -10.22 -20.55 16.50
C MET A 293 -10.92 -20.82 17.84
N VAL A 294 -10.15 -20.82 18.92
CA VAL A 294 -10.63 -21.06 20.29
C VAL A 294 -11.59 -19.94 20.71
N ASN A 295 -11.25 -18.68 20.40
CA ASN A 295 -12.05 -17.51 20.75
C ASN A 295 -13.48 -17.61 20.17
N GLU A 296 -13.60 -17.93 18.87
CA GLU A 296 -14.89 -18.16 18.21
C GLU A 296 -15.64 -19.33 18.86
N THR A 297 -14.93 -20.45 19.08
CA THR A 297 -15.56 -21.66 19.63
C THR A 297 -16.12 -21.43 21.04
N LEU A 298 -15.47 -20.59 21.86
CA LEU A 298 -15.98 -20.18 23.17
C LEU A 298 -17.28 -19.38 23.05
N LEU A 299 -17.37 -18.45 22.08
CA LEU A 299 -18.57 -17.66 21.82
C LEU A 299 -19.71 -18.51 21.25
N GLU A 300 -19.41 -19.43 20.34
CA GLU A 300 -20.39 -20.37 19.75
C GLU A 300 -21.02 -21.28 20.81
N LYS A 301 -20.23 -21.69 21.81
CA LYS A 301 -20.69 -22.55 22.92
C LYS A 301 -21.36 -21.77 24.05
N GLY A 302 -21.44 -20.44 23.95
CA GLY A 302 -21.95 -19.60 25.03
C GLY A 302 -21.12 -19.72 26.31
N LEU A 303 -19.80 -19.91 26.20
CA LEU A 303 -18.88 -20.00 27.34
C LEU A 303 -18.11 -18.69 27.56
N ALA A 304 -18.21 -17.75 26.62
CA ALA A 304 -17.62 -16.42 26.73
C ALA A 304 -18.57 -15.36 26.16
N ARG A 305 -18.33 -14.11 26.55
CA ARG A 305 -18.90 -12.91 25.91
C ARG A 305 -17.81 -12.15 25.16
N VAL A 306 -18.21 -11.31 24.21
CA VAL A 306 -17.35 -10.33 23.57
C VAL A 306 -17.04 -9.21 24.57
N ALA A 307 -15.76 -8.97 24.84
CA ALA A 307 -15.33 -7.93 25.76
C ALA A 307 -13.96 -7.37 25.40
N TYR A 308 -13.52 -6.33 26.11
CA TYR A 308 -12.22 -5.68 25.94
C TYR A 308 -11.93 -5.21 24.50
N VAL A 309 -12.97 -4.67 23.86
CA VAL A 309 -12.87 -4.08 22.52
C VAL A 309 -12.14 -2.75 22.61
N TYR A 310 -10.81 -2.79 22.56
CA TYR A 310 -9.96 -1.62 22.60
C TYR A 310 -9.15 -1.51 21.32
N ALA A 311 -9.28 -0.37 20.64
CA ALA A 311 -8.38 -0.05 19.53
C ALA A 311 -6.93 -0.06 20.02
N PRO A 312 -5.98 -0.60 19.23
CA PRO A 312 -6.12 -1.02 17.84
C PRO A 312 -6.49 -2.51 17.62
N ASN A 313 -6.76 -3.29 18.67
CA ASN A 313 -7.04 -4.72 18.58
C ASN A 313 -8.53 -4.96 18.27
N THR A 314 -8.93 -4.74 17.02
CA THR A 314 -10.33 -4.83 16.60
C THR A 314 -10.56 -5.78 15.42
N ARG A 315 -9.59 -6.66 15.10
CA ARG A 315 -9.60 -7.45 13.87
C ARG A 315 -10.88 -8.28 13.65
N TYR A 316 -11.39 -8.94 14.69
CA TYR A 316 -12.52 -9.88 14.59
C TYR A 316 -13.77 -9.42 15.37
N VAL A 317 -13.87 -8.12 15.68
CA VAL A 317 -14.94 -7.62 16.55
C VAL A 317 -16.32 -7.83 15.94
N ASP A 318 -16.45 -7.58 14.63
CA ASP A 318 -17.73 -7.66 13.95
C ASP A 318 -18.19 -9.12 13.82
N GLU A 319 -17.28 -10.03 13.49
CA GLU A 319 -17.54 -11.47 13.41
C GLU A 319 -17.92 -12.04 14.79
N PHE A 320 -17.19 -11.68 15.84
CA PHE A 320 -17.46 -12.17 17.20
C PHE A 320 -18.80 -11.66 17.73
N ARG A 321 -19.18 -10.43 17.41
CA ARG A 321 -20.51 -9.88 17.75
C ARG A 321 -21.62 -10.61 17.02
N GLU A 322 -21.41 -11.01 15.77
CA GLU A 322 -22.39 -11.80 15.02
C GLU A 322 -22.58 -13.19 15.65
N ILE A 323 -21.48 -13.88 16.00
CA ILE A 323 -21.53 -15.17 16.71
C ILE A 323 -22.27 -15.00 18.04
N GLN A 324 -21.87 -14.03 18.86
CA GLN A 324 -22.53 -13.76 20.13
C GLN A 324 -24.02 -13.51 19.96
N SER A 325 -24.44 -12.69 18.99
CA SER A 325 -25.85 -12.39 18.75
C SER A 325 -26.66 -13.65 18.41
N LYS A 326 -26.08 -14.59 17.66
CA LYS A 326 -26.71 -15.89 17.35
C LYS A 326 -26.84 -16.75 18.62
N THR A 327 -25.76 -16.90 19.39
CA THR A 327 -25.73 -17.68 20.63
C THR A 327 -26.70 -17.11 21.68
N GLN A 328 -26.81 -15.78 21.78
CA GLN A 328 -27.76 -15.06 22.63
C GLN A 328 -29.21 -15.41 22.29
N LYS A 329 -29.60 -15.31 21.01
CA LYS A 329 -30.97 -15.62 20.56
C LYS A 329 -31.39 -17.07 20.84
N GLN A 330 -30.41 -17.96 20.90
CA GLN A 330 -30.62 -19.39 21.18
C GLN A 330 -30.54 -19.72 22.68
N ALA A 331 -30.28 -18.74 23.54
CA ALA A 331 -30.12 -18.92 24.98
C ALA A 331 -29.10 -20.02 25.36
N ILE A 332 -27.98 -20.08 24.63
CA ILE A 332 -26.93 -21.10 24.85
C ILE A 332 -25.97 -20.64 25.95
N GLY A 333 -25.62 -21.55 26.88
CA GLY A 333 -24.58 -21.33 27.89
C GLY A 333 -24.89 -20.15 28.81
N ILE A 334 -23.95 -19.22 28.97
CA ILE A 334 -24.12 -18.00 29.78
C ILE A 334 -25.40 -17.21 29.45
N TRP A 335 -25.91 -17.33 28.22
CA TRP A 335 -27.12 -16.63 27.77
C TRP A 335 -28.42 -17.32 28.18
N SER A 336 -28.36 -18.50 28.83
CA SER A 336 -29.54 -19.19 29.36
C SER A 336 -30.02 -18.62 30.70
N ILE A 337 -29.23 -17.76 31.33
CA ILE A 337 -29.54 -17.14 32.63
C ILE A 337 -29.89 -15.67 32.38
N GLU A 338 -31.10 -15.28 32.76
CA GLU A 338 -31.59 -13.92 32.59
C GLU A 338 -30.73 -12.92 33.41
N ASN A 339 -30.38 -11.78 32.81
CA ASN A 339 -29.57 -10.71 33.42
C ASN A 339 -28.16 -11.10 33.91
N TYR A 340 -27.71 -12.31 33.61
CA TYR A 340 -26.40 -12.81 34.03
C TYR A 340 -25.24 -12.11 33.32
N VAL A 341 -25.37 -11.88 32.01
CA VAL A 341 -24.32 -11.25 31.21
C VAL A 341 -24.71 -9.82 30.91
N GLN A 342 -23.86 -8.87 31.33
CA GLN A 342 -24.03 -7.44 31.12
C GLN A 342 -22.80 -6.85 30.42
N GLU A 343 -22.84 -5.55 30.07
CA GLU A 343 -21.72 -4.87 29.41
C GLU A 343 -20.46 -4.81 30.28
N ASP A 344 -20.63 -4.71 31.59
CA ASP A 344 -19.56 -4.60 32.58
C ASP A 344 -19.06 -5.95 33.10
N GLY A 345 -19.76 -7.06 32.85
CA GLY A 345 -19.32 -8.39 33.27
C GLY A 345 -20.43 -9.41 33.46
N PHE A 346 -20.18 -10.32 34.40
CA PHE A 346 -21.09 -11.37 34.83
C PHE A 346 -21.64 -11.07 36.22
N HIS A 347 -22.96 -11.18 36.39
CA HIS A 347 -23.70 -10.83 37.61
C HIS A 347 -24.54 -12.02 38.05
N SER A 348 -24.19 -12.60 39.21
CA SER A 348 -24.91 -13.73 39.82
C SER A 348 -25.76 -13.30 40.99
#